data_AF-A0A941KGC9-F1
#
_entry.id   AF-A0A941KGC9-F1
#
_cell.length_a   1.000
_cell.length_b   1.000
_cell.length_c   1.000
_cell.angle_alpha   90.00
_cell.angle_beta   90.00
_cell.angle_gamma   90.00
#
_symmetry.space_group_name_H-M   'P 1'
#
loop_
_entity.id
_entity.type
_entity.pdbx_description
1 polymer ?
#
loop_
_entity_poly.entity_id
_entity_poly.type
_entity_poly.pdbx_seq_one_letter_code
_entity_poly.pdbx_strand_id
1 'polypeptide(L)'
;MRAFFRRAAGLVAFVALLWAVHLLNWIIGYGLNPAFGLIPRYLGGLDGVIAMPLLHGSSAIHIGASGLVFGWFGFLVVRGLVDRSPITLGAALLVGVLYGSLLWGVLPGQPGVSWEAHLFGAIAGAAAALLVRTRVHAPRLGDVDLD
;
A
#
# COMPACT_ATOMS: atom_id res chain seq x y z
N MET A 1 -1.71 24.00 -0.17
CA MET A 1 -3.02 23.27 -0.23
C MET A 1 -3.43 22.83 -1.64
N ARG A 2 -3.49 23.72 -2.66
CA ARG A 2 -3.94 23.34 -4.02
C ARG A 2 -3.16 22.20 -4.69
N ALA A 3 -1.84 22.12 -4.46
CA ALA A 3 -1.01 21.03 -4.97
C ALA A 3 -1.33 19.66 -4.34
N PHE A 4 -1.71 19.64 -3.06
CA PHE A 4 -2.14 18.41 -2.38
C PHE A 4 -3.46 17.91 -2.97
N PHE A 5 -4.45 18.80 -3.12
CA PHE A 5 -5.74 18.43 -3.70
C PHE A 5 -5.64 17.94 -5.14
N ARG A 6 -4.75 18.53 -5.96
CA ARG A 6 -4.48 18.03 -7.33
C ARG A 6 -3.90 16.62 -7.34
N ARG A 7 -2.99 16.31 -6.41
CA ARG A 7 -2.40 14.96 -6.27
C ARG A 7 -3.44 13.95 -5.77
N ALA A 8 -4.24 14.33 -4.78
CA ALA A 8 -5.33 13.50 -4.28
C ALA A 8 -6.40 13.23 -5.35
N ALA A 9 -6.80 14.26 -6.12
CA ALA A 9 -7.75 14.11 -7.22
C ALA A 9 -7.22 13.20 -8.33
N GLY A 10 -5.94 13.33 -8.70
CA GLY A 10 -5.29 12.43 -9.66
C GLY A 10 -5.28 10.97 -9.19
N LEU A 11 -4.99 10.74 -7.92
CA LEU A 11 -5.03 9.40 -7.32
C LEU A 11 -6.45 8.81 -7.32
N VAL A 12 -7.45 9.60 -6.90
CA VAL A 12 -8.86 9.17 -6.90
C VAL A 12 -9.34 8.84 -8.31
N ALA A 13 -9.01 9.68 -9.29
CA ALA A 13 -9.36 9.45 -10.69
C ALA A 13 -8.69 8.18 -11.24
N PHE A 14 -7.42 7.95 -10.91
CA PHE A 14 -6.70 6.73 -11.27
C PHE A 14 -7.37 5.49 -10.67
N VAL A 15 -7.66 5.49 -9.36
CA VAL A 15 -8.34 4.38 -8.68
C VAL A 15 -9.73 4.13 -9.28
N ALA A 16 -10.51 5.17 -9.54
CA ALA A 16 -11.82 5.05 -10.18
C ALA A 16 -11.72 4.42 -11.58
N LEU A 17 -10.68 4.77 -12.35
CA LEU A 17 -10.40 4.14 -13.65
C LEU A 17 -10.11 2.65 -13.50
N LEU A 18 -9.33 2.24 -12.49
CA LEU A 18 -9.07 0.81 -12.23
C LEU A 18 -10.36 0.04 -11.98
N TRP A 19 -11.23 0.60 -11.14
CA TRP A 19 -12.54 0.01 -10.83
C TRP A 19 -13.45 -0.06 -12.05
N ALA A 20 -13.48 0.99 -12.87
CA ALA A 20 -14.27 1.02 -14.10
C ALA A 20 -13.83 -0.07 -15.09
N VAL A 21 -12.52 -0.21 -15.32
CA VAL A 21 -11.97 -1.25 -16.20
C VAL A 21 -12.24 -2.64 -15.64
N HIS A 22 -12.07 -2.83 -14.33
CA HIS A 22 -12.36 -4.12 -13.69
C HIS A 22 -13.84 -4.49 -13.79
N LEU A 23 -14.74 -3.53 -13.52
CA LEU A 23 -16.18 -3.72 -13.62
C LEU A 23 -16.59 -4.09 -15.05
N LEU A 24 -16.06 -3.37 -16.05
CA LEU A 24 -16.28 -3.70 -17.45
C LEU A 24 -15.80 -5.11 -17.78
N ASN A 25 -14.57 -5.47 -17.40
CA ASN A 25 -14.01 -6.79 -17.63
C ASN A 25 -14.85 -7.89 -16.98
N TRP A 26 -15.37 -7.65 -15.78
CA TRP A 26 -16.27 -8.57 -15.08
C TRP A 26 -17.61 -8.75 -15.80
N ILE A 27 -18.23 -7.65 -16.25
CA ILE A 27 -19.50 -7.68 -17.00
C ILE A 27 -19.39 -8.49 -18.29
N ILE A 28 -18.24 -8.43 -18.98
CA ILE A 28 -18.00 -9.18 -20.21
C ILE A 28 -17.44 -10.59 -19.97
N GLY A 29 -17.52 -11.11 -18.74
CA GLY A 29 -17.08 -12.47 -18.40
C GLY A 29 -15.58 -12.67 -18.52
N TYR A 30 -14.79 -11.65 -18.15
CA TYR A 30 -13.32 -11.64 -18.24
C TYR A 30 -12.77 -11.72 -19.67
N GLY A 31 -13.55 -11.32 -20.68
CA GLY A 31 -13.17 -11.35 -22.10
C GLY A 31 -11.93 -10.53 -22.48
N LEU A 32 -11.45 -9.61 -21.64
CA LEU A 32 -10.17 -8.90 -21.89
C LEU A 32 -8.95 -9.72 -21.47
N ASN A 33 -9.10 -10.71 -20.58
CA ASN A 33 -7.98 -11.47 -20.01
C ASN A 33 -7.18 -12.29 -21.03
N PRO A 34 -7.78 -12.91 -22.08
CA PRO A 34 -7.01 -13.65 -23.07
C PRO A 34 -6.07 -12.78 -23.90
N ALA A 35 -6.44 -11.52 -24.13
CA ALA A 35 -5.66 -10.57 -24.92
C ALA A 35 -4.73 -9.72 -24.05
N PHE A 36 -5.20 -9.22 -22.91
CA PHE A 36 -4.47 -8.23 -22.11
C PHE A 36 -4.12 -8.71 -20.70
N GLY A 37 -4.33 -9.99 -20.40
CA GLY A 37 -4.00 -10.58 -19.11
C GLY A 37 -2.55 -11.04 -19.03
N LEU A 38 -1.98 -11.04 -17.82
CA LEU A 38 -0.71 -11.71 -17.57
C LEU A 38 -0.91 -13.23 -17.60
N ILE A 39 -0.46 -13.87 -18.68
CA ILE A 39 -0.52 -15.32 -18.86
C ILE A 39 0.89 -15.89 -18.61
N PRO A 40 1.13 -16.57 -17.47
CA PRO A 40 2.45 -17.09 -17.16
C PRO A 40 2.94 -18.05 -18.24
N ARG A 41 4.23 -17.92 -18.62
CA ARG A 41 4.94 -18.80 -19.55
C ARG A 41 4.55 -18.68 -21.04
N TYR A 42 3.83 -17.62 -21.43
CA TYR A 42 3.53 -17.31 -22.84
C TYR A 42 4.02 -15.92 -23.23
N LEU A 43 4.80 -15.82 -24.33
CA LEU A 43 5.28 -14.54 -24.85
C LEU A 43 4.15 -13.63 -25.34
N GLY A 44 3.02 -14.22 -25.74
CA GLY A 44 1.83 -13.47 -26.16
C GLY A 44 1.16 -12.67 -25.05
N GLY A 45 1.45 -12.93 -23.77
CA GLY A 45 0.89 -12.18 -22.63
C GLY A 45 1.78 -11.03 -22.15
N LEU A 46 2.77 -10.60 -22.95
CA LEU A 46 3.66 -9.50 -22.60
C LEU A 46 2.97 -8.14 -22.65
N ASP A 47 1.96 -7.97 -23.49
CA ASP A 47 1.05 -6.83 -23.45
C ASP A 47 0.31 -6.72 -22.11
N GLY A 48 0.03 -7.86 -21.47
CA GLY A 48 -0.41 -7.97 -20.09
C GLY A 48 0.50 -7.29 -19.08
N VAL A 49 1.81 -7.13 -19.33
CA VAL A 49 2.73 -6.39 -18.44
C VAL A 49 2.40 -4.89 -18.42
N ILE A 50 1.96 -4.34 -19.55
CA ILE A 50 1.55 -2.93 -19.64
C ILE A 50 0.12 -2.77 -19.13
N ALA A 51 -0.74 -3.75 -19.37
CA ALA A 51 -2.14 -3.73 -18.97
C ALA A 51 -2.39 -4.10 -17.49
N MET A 52 -1.45 -4.79 -16.81
CA MET A 52 -1.65 -5.25 -15.42
C MET A 52 -2.02 -4.17 -14.39
N PRO A 53 -1.62 -2.88 -14.51
CA PRO A 53 -2.08 -1.87 -13.58
C PRO A 53 -3.59 -1.62 -13.69
N LEU A 54 -4.17 -1.87 -14.87
CA LEU A 54 -5.57 -1.60 -15.20
C LEU A 54 -6.44 -2.87 -15.21
N LEU A 55 -5.87 -4.01 -15.59
CA LEU A 55 -6.60 -5.26 -15.80
C LEU A 55 -6.13 -6.36 -14.85
N HIS A 56 -7.09 -6.97 -14.15
CA HIS A 56 -6.85 -8.01 -13.16
C HIS A 56 -7.44 -9.35 -13.64
N GLY A 57 -6.59 -10.37 -13.73
CA GLY A 57 -6.90 -11.66 -14.38
C GLY A 57 -7.78 -12.63 -13.57
N SER A 58 -8.01 -12.37 -12.28
CA SER A 58 -8.83 -13.19 -11.40
C SER A 58 -9.35 -12.39 -10.21
N SER A 59 -10.33 -12.94 -9.49
CA SER A 59 -10.70 -12.49 -8.15
C SER A 59 -9.57 -12.83 -7.16
N ALA A 60 -8.49 -12.04 -7.20
CA ALA A 60 -7.43 -11.97 -6.21
C ALA A 60 -6.72 -13.30 -5.84
N ILE A 61 -5.67 -13.66 -6.59
CA ILE A 61 -4.56 -14.44 -6.02
C ILE A 61 -3.48 -13.43 -5.59
N HIS A 62 -3.64 -12.87 -4.40
CA HIS A 62 -2.66 -11.96 -3.78
C HIS A 62 -1.71 -12.72 -2.85
N ILE A 63 -1.01 -13.72 -3.37
CA ILE A 63 -0.01 -14.46 -2.58
C ILE A 63 1.09 -13.46 -2.20
N GLY A 64 1.22 -13.16 -0.90
CA GLY A 64 2.28 -12.32 -0.33
C GLY A 64 1.93 -10.84 -0.10
N ALA A 65 0.81 -10.32 -0.61
CA ALA A 65 0.43 -8.92 -0.38
C ALA A 65 0.15 -8.62 1.11
N SER A 66 -0.35 -9.62 1.84
CA SER A 66 -0.63 -9.47 3.26
C SER A 66 0.64 -9.23 4.09
N GLY A 67 1.78 -9.81 3.72
CA GLY A 67 3.06 -9.51 4.38
C GLY A 67 3.44 -8.02 4.27
N LEU A 68 3.16 -7.39 3.13
CA LEU A 68 3.35 -5.94 2.95
C LEU A 68 2.38 -5.13 3.80
N VAL A 69 1.11 -5.55 3.92
CA VAL A 69 0.11 -4.88 4.79
C VAL A 69 0.60 -4.88 6.23
N PHE A 70 1.07 -6.02 6.74
CA PHE A 70 1.64 -6.12 8.08
C PHE A 70 2.93 -5.31 8.22
N GLY A 71 3.78 -5.27 7.19
CA GLY A 71 4.96 -4.41 7.16
C GLY A 71 4.62 -2.91 7.24
N TRP A 72 3.62 -2.44 6.50
CA TRP A 72 3.16 -1.06 6.60
C TRP A 72 2.55 -0.75 7.95
N PHE A 73 1.75 -1.66 8.51
CA PHE A 73 1.21 -1.51 9.86
C PHE A 73 2.33 -1.37 10.90
N GLY A 74 3.28 -2.31 10.93
CA GLY A 74 4.42 -2.28 11.84
C GLY A 74 5.28 -1.03 11.66
N PHE A 75 5.54 -0.63 10.41
CA PHE A 75 6.28 0.58 10.11
C PHE A 75 5.58 1.83 10.64
N LEU A 76 4.29 2.03 10.34
CA LEU A 76 3.56 3.26 10.70
C LEU A 76 3.40 3.41 12.22
N VAL A 77 3.06 2.32 12.92
CA VAL A 77 2.92 2.36 14.38
C VAL A 77 4.26 2.67 15.04
N VAL A 78 5.32 1.93 14.69
CA VAL A 78 6.64 2.15 15.29
C VAL A 78 7.22 3.50 14.90
N ARG A 79 7.05 3.92 13.64
CA ARG A 79 7.52 5.23 13.19
C ARG A 79 6.86 6.36 13.94
N GLY A 80 5.55 6.27 14.20
CA GLY A 80 4.84 7.27 15.01
C GLY A 80 5.42 7.42 16.41
N LEU A 81 5.76 6.29 17.05
CA LEU A 81 6.38 6.25 18.38
C LEU A 81 7.84 6.73 18.39
N VAL A 82 8.56 6.56 17.28
CA VAL A 82 9.95 7.03 17.12
C VAL A 82 10.00 8.54 16.86
N ASP A 83 9.23 9.03 15.89
CA ASP A 83 9.20 10.45 15.50
C ASP A 83 8.60 11.35 16.57
N ARG A 84 7.62 10.84 17.34
CA ARG A 84 6.96 11.52 18.46
C ARG A 84 6.33 12.89 18.13
N SER A 85 6.17 13.25 16.86
CA SER A 85 5.42 14.43 16.48
C SER A 85 3.91 14.21 16.71
N PRO A 86 3.12 15.24 17.02
CA PRO A 86 1.67 15.09 17.21
C PRO A 86 0.96 14.46 16.01
N ILE A 87 1.40 14.79 14.79
CA ILE A 87 0.84 14.23 13.55
C ILE A 87 1.15 12.74 13.44
N THR A 88 2.41 12.34 13.66
CA THR A 88 2.82 10.94 13.52
C THR A 88 2.28 10.06 14.65
N LEU A 89 2.15 10.60 15.87
CA LEU A 89 1.47 9.93 16.98
C LEU A 89 -0.03 9.78 16.72
N GLY A 90 -0.69 10.84 16.22
CA GLY A 90 -2.09 10.78 15.82
C GLY A 90 -2.34 9.74 14.71
N ALA A 91 -1.45 9.69 13.71
CA ALA A 91 -1.52 8.69 12.65
C ALA A 91 -1.30 7.27 13.18
N ALA A 92 -0.31 7.05 14.06
CA ALA A 92 -0.06 5.74 14.67
C ALA A 92 -1.23 5.29 15.55
N LEU A 93 -1.83 6.20 16.33
CA LEU A 93 -3.02 5.91 17.12
C LEU A 93 -4.20 5.54 16.22
N LEU A 94 -4.46 6.32 15.17
CA LEU A 94 -5.52 6.05 14.21
C LEU A 94 -5.36 4.68 13.55
N VAL A 95 -4.16 4.38 13.06
CA VAL A 95 -3.84 3.08 12.46
C VAL A 95 -3.99 1.95 13.48
N GLY A 96 -3.46 2.13 14.70
CA GLY A 96 -3.55 1.15 15.78
C GLY A 96 -5.00 0.85 16.19
N VAL A 97 -5.86 1.86 16.24
CA VAL A 97 -7.29 1.67 16.57
C VAL A 97 -8.05 1.03 15.41
N LEU A 98 -7.90 1.55 14.19
CA LEU A 98 -8.68 1.07 13.04
C LEU A 98 -8.23 -0.31 12.55
N TYR A 99 -6.93 -0.62 12.69
CA TYR A 99 -6.32 -1.82 12.14
C TYR A 99 -5.65 -2.71 13.19
N GLY A 100 -5.82 -2.44 14.49
CA GLY A 100 -5.21 -3.23 15.56
C GLY A 100 -5.60 -4.70 15.55
N SER A 101 -6.78 -5.03 15.00
CA SER A 101 -7.23 -6.41 14.80
C SER A 101 -6.34 -7.22 13.86
N LEU A 102 -5.51 -6.57 13.02
CA LEU A 102 -4.51 -7.25 12.20
C LEU A 102 -3.57 -8.09 13.06
N LEU A 103 -3.26 -7.68 14.29
CA LEU A 103 -2.36 -8.42 15.17
C LEU A 103 -2.82 -9.86 15.42
N TRP A 104 -4.13 -10.15 15.39
CA TRP A 104 -4.63 -11.53 15.49
C TRP A 104 -4.19 -12.41 14.31
N GLY A 105 -3.95 -11.81 13.15
CA GLY A 105 -3.50 -12.50 11.95
C GLY A 105 -2.05 -13.01 12.02
N VAL A 106 -1.26 -12.60 13.02
CA VAL A 106 0.08 -13.20 13.24
C VAL A 106 0.02 -14.54 13.97
N LEU A 107 -1.14 -14.91 14.51
CA LEU A 107 -1.30 -16.17 15.21
C LEU A 107 -1.57 -17.32 14.23
N PRO A 108 -0.94 -18.50 14.43
CA PRO A 108 -1.27 -19.68 13.65
C PRO A 108 -2.68 -20.16 13.98
N GLY A 109 -3.36 -20.81 13.02
CA GLY A 109 -4.62 -21.51 13.28
C GLY A 109 -5.70 -21.38 12.21
N GLN A 110 -5.50 -20.53 11.19
CA GLN A 110 -6.43 -20.42 10.07
C GLN A 110 -5.84 -21.06 8.80
N PRO A 111 -6.44 -22.15 8.28
CA PRO A 111 -6.02 -22.76 7.03
C PRO A 111 -6.04 -21.75 5.87
N GLY A 112 -4.96 -21.73 5.08
CA GLY A 112 -4.83 -20.81 3.94
C GLY A 112 -4.33 -19.40 4.29
N VAL A 113 -4.11 -19.09 5.57
CA VAL A 113 -3.51 -17.82 6.01
C VAL A 113 -2.02 -18.02 6.30
N SER A 114 -1.16 -17.24 5.66
CA SER A 114 0.28 -17.24 5.93
C SER A 114 0.61 -16.32 7.10
N TRP A 115 0.41 -16.82 8.32
CA TRP A 115 0.70 -16.09 9.56
C TRP A 115 2.20 -15.74 9.67
N GLU A 116 3.10 -16.55 9.09
CA GLU A 116 4.53 -16.29 9.04
C GLU A 116 4.81 -15.01 8.23
N ALA A 117 4.18 -14.86 7.07
CA ALA A 117 4.32 -13.66 6.24
C ALA A 117 3.82 -12.41 6.98
N HIS A 118 2.77 -12.53 7.80
CA HIS A 118 2.27 -11.45 8.64
C HIS A 118 3.28 -11.07 9.74
N LEU A 119 3.78 -12.05 10.49
CA LEU A 119 4.73 -11.84 11.57
C LEU A 119 6.03 -11.20 11.06
N PHE A 120 6.67 -11.80 10.05
CA PHE A 120 7.92 -11.29 9.50
C PHE A 120 7.72 -9.98 8.75
N GLY A 121 6.57 -9.78 8.11
CA GLY A 121 6.17 -8.48 7.55
C GLY A 121 6.17 -7.39 8.61
N ALA A 122 5.42 -7.59 9.71
CA ALA A 122 5.34 -6.63 10.81
C ALA A 122 6.71 -6.33 11.44
N ILE A 123 7.54 -7.35 11.66
CA ILE A 123 8.91 -7.20 12.19
C ILE A 123 9.77 -6.39 11.22
N ALA A 124 9.76 -6.71 9.92
CA ALA A 124 10.55 -5.99 8.92
C ALA A 124 10.13 -4.51 8.84
N GLY A 125 8.82 -4.23 8.91
CA GLY A 125 8.28 -2.88 8.96
C GLY A 125 8.72 -2.10 10.21
N ALA A 126 8.62 -2.72 11.38
CA ALA A 126 9.09 -2.15 12.63
C ALA A 126 10.59 -1.85 12.61
N ALA A 127 11.41 -2.80 12.12
CA ALA A 127 12.84 -2.61 11.96
C ALA A 127 13.14 -1.45 10.99
N ALA A 128 12.47 -1.39 9.84
CA ALA A 128 12.62 -0.29 8.89
C ALA A 128 12.26 1.07 9.52
N ALA A 129 11.22 1.14 10.35
CA ALA A 129 10.84 2.37 11.05
C ALA A 129 11.92 2.88 12.02
N LEU A 130 12.71 1.98 12.61
CA LEU A 130 13.84 2.33 13.48
C LEU A 130 15.08 2.76 12.67
N LEU A 131 15.29 2.16 11.51
CA LEU A 131 16.49 2.39 10.68
C LEU A 131 16.38 3.62 9.77
N VAL A 132 15.18 3.92 9.25
CA VAL A 132 14.95 5.05 8.36
C VAL A 132 15.06 6.35 9.17
N ARG A 133 15.94 7.27 8.77
CA ARG A 133 16.01 8.60 9.37
C ARG A 133 15.15 9.57 8.57
N THR A 134 13.97 9.97 9.06
CA THR A 134 13.23 11.06 8.44
C THR A 134 13.90 12.39 8.82
N ARG A 135 14.64 12.99 7.89
CA ARG A 135 15.05 14.39 8.04
C ARG A 135 13.88 15.24 7.58
N VAL A 136 13.04 15.68 8.52
CA VAL A 136 12.16 16.82 8.24
C VAL A 136 13.10 18.02 8.06
N HIS A 137 13.35 18.42 6.82
CA HIS A 137 14.07 19.66 6.54
C HIS A 137 13.25 20.81 7.13
N ALA A 138 13.69 21.35 8.26
CA ALA A 138 13.22 22.65 8.69
C ALA A 138 13.65 23.67 7.61
N PRO A 139 12.73 24.48 7.07
CA PRO A 139 13.11 25.62 6.25
C PRO A 139 14.07 26.48 7.08
N ARG A 140 15.29 26.74 6.58
CA ARG A 140 16.17 27.72 7.21
C ARG A 140 15.47 29.07 7.08
N LEU A 141 14.94 29.59 8.18
CA LEU A 141 14.57 30.99 8.30
C LEU A 141 15.89 31.77 8.45
N GLY A 142 16.65 31.90 7.36
CA GLY A 142 17.99 32.49 7.37
C GLY A 142 18.11 33.82 6.64
N ASP A 143 17.06 34.28 5.95
CA ASP A 143 17.22 35.33 4.93
C ASP A 143 16.11 36.40 5.00
N VAL A 144 15.50 36.60 6.18
CA VAL A 144 14.74 37.83 6.43
C VAL A 144 15.72 38.84 7.01
N ASP A 145 16.40 39.56 6.12
CA ASP A 145 17.11 40.79 6.48
C ASP A 145 16.09 41.73 7.12
N LEU A 146 16.26 41.96 8.42
CA LEU A 146 15.52 42.96 9.18
C LEU A 146 16.26 44.30 9.03
N ASP A 147 16.18 44.88 7.83
CA ASP A 147 16.57 46.27 7.57
C ASP A 147 15.32 47.19 7.55
#